data_AF-A0A3N6R733-F1
#
_entry.id   AF-A0A3N6R733-F1
#
_cell.length_a   1.000
_cell.length_b   1.000
_cell.length_c   1.000
_cell.angle_alpha   90.00
_cell.angle_beta   90.00
_cell.angle_gamma   90.00
#
_symmetry.space_group_name_H-M   'P 1'
#
loop_
_entity.id
_entity.type
_entity.pdbx_description
1 polymer ?
#
loop_
_entity_poly.entity_id
_entity_poly.type
_entity_poly.pdbx_seq_one_letter_code
_entity_poly.pdbx_strand_id
1 'polypeptide(L)'
;MERASRDEHIYICLSEHASSFTQTKLVPEIYTKDEINEMFYGVCGAQEKNEGDFQMKLDGVYYPLKDSISWLTTCMEEMRQAIAKIQHAAEKYRPASIDRHYSTSIDDDPKTSHSMKSQPDFHTRAKIDQLVEEIYRTLETTAERLDRRCDDIYFPMDLSMSALTS
;
A
#
# COMPACT_ATOMS: atom_id res chain seq x y z
N MET A 1 -23.75 -85.99 -3.12
CA MET A 1 -23.68 -84.90 -4.11
C MET A 1 -23.53 -83.62 -3.33
N GLU A 2 -22.30 -83.12 -3.16
CA GLU A 2 -22.04 -81.75 -2.73
C GLU A 2 -20.66 -81.36 -3.26
N ARG A 3 -20.57 -80.19 -3.89
CA ARG A 3 -19.48 -79.77 -4.78
C ARG A 3 -18.50 -78.83 -4.05
N ALA A 4 -17.22 -79.08 -4.28
CA ALA A 4 -16.13 -78.14 -4.63
C ALA A 4 -15.85 -76.87 -3.80
N SER A 5 -14.60 -76.74 -3.34
CA SER A 5 -13.81 -75.52 -3.54
C SER A 5 -12.33 -75.88 -3.65
N ARG A 6 -11.71 -75.57 -4.79
CA ARG A 6 -10.27 -75.59 -5.03
C ARG A 6 -9.75 -74.19 -4.69
N ASP A 7 -8.81 -74.08 -3.77
CA ASP A 7 -7.92 -72.92 -3.75
C ASP A 7 -6.48 -73.42 -3.58
N GLU A 8 -5.77 -73.38 -4.70
CA GLU A 8 -4.36 -73.70 -4.80
C GLU A 8 -3.59 -72.55 -4.15
N HIS A 9 -3.15 -72.74 -2.92
CA HIS A 9 -2.24 -71.78 -2.28
C HIS A 9 -0.90 -71.78 -3.04
N ILE A 10 -0.78 -70.85 -3.97
CA ILE A 10 0.48 -70.44 -4.59
C ILE A 10 1.36 -69.88 -3.46
N TYR A 11 2.25 -70.72 -2.95
CA TYR A 11 3.31 -70.26 -2.07
C TYR A 11 4.35 -69.53 -2.95
N ILE A 12 4.24 -68.21 -3.06
CA ILE A 12 5.30 -67.40 -3.62
C ILE A 12 6.45 -67.45 -2.61
N CYS A 13 7.45 -68.30 -2.88
CA CYS A 13 8.72 -68.26 -2.15
C CYS A 13 9.34 -66.87 -2.37
N LEU A 14 9.29 -66.02 -1.36
CA LEU A 14 10.14 -64.82 -1.30
C LEU A 14 11.58 -65.30 -1.19
N SER A 15 12.27 -65.27 -2.33
CA SER A 15 13.69 -65.59 -2.49
C SER A 15 14.54 -64.87 -1.44
N GLU A 16 15.59 -65.55 -0.96
CA GLU A 16 16.55 -65.20 0.09
C GLU A 16 17.40 -63.93 -0.17
N HIS A 17 16.85 -62.90 -0.83
CA HIS A 17 17.48 -61.62 -1.08
C HIS A 17 17.08 -60.52 -0.08
N ALA A 18 16.51 -60.89 1.07
CA ALA A 18 16.16 -59.96 2.14
C ALA A 18 17.36 -59.50 3.01
N SER A 19 18.62 -59.66 2.57
CA SER A 19 19.80 -59.37 3.40
C SER A 19 20.80 -58.37 2.82
N SER A 20 20.48 -57.66 1.75
CA SER A 20 21.33 -56.57 1.23
C SER A 20 20.65 -55.22 1.32
N PHE A 21 20.12 -54.88 2.50
CA PHE A 21 19.93 -53.48 2.88
C PHE A 21 21.16 -53.04 3.65
N THR A 22 22.21 -52.64 2.92
CA THR A 22 23.30 -51.89 3.53
C THR A 22 22.70 -50.62 4.09
N GLN A 23 22.69 -50.50 5.43
CA GLN A 23 22.35 -49.27 6.13
C GLN A 23 23.12 -48.14 5.47
N THR A 24 22.41 -47.28 4.75
CA THR A 24 23.01 -46.11 4.11
C THR A 24 23.60 -45.30 5.26
N LYS A 25 24.93 -45.26 5.32
CA LYS A 25 25.65 -44.49 6.33
C LYS A 25 25.29 -43.04 6.05
N LEU A 26 24.36 -42.48 6.85
CA LEU A 26 24.02 -41.08 6.77
C LEU A 26 25.35 -40.32 6.93
N VAL A 27 25.58 -39.41 5.99
CA VAL A 27 26.67 -38.43 5.99
C VAL A 27 26.86 -37.91 7.42
N PRO A 28 28.09 -37.68 7.92
CA PRO A 28 28.29 -37.11 9.24
C PRO A 28 27.40 -35.88 9.40
N GLU A 29 26.64 -35.83 10.50
CA GLU A 29 25.83 -34.70 10.90
C GLU A 29 26.75 -33.48 10.87
N ILE A 30 26.69 -32.71 9.77
CA ILE A 30 27.63 -31.62 9.47
C ILE A 30 27.56 -30.49 10.50
N TYR A 31 26.52 -30.52 11.34
CA TYR A 31 26.36 -29.68 12.51
C TYR A 31 25.80 -30.52 13.65
N THR A 32 26.32 -30.28 14.84
CA THR A 32 25.74 -30.74 16.09
C THR A 32 24.47 -29.95 16.40
N LYS A 33 23.56 -30.56 17.15
CA LYS A 33 22.34 -29.89 17.62
C LYS A 33 22.62 -28.57 18.37
N ASP A 34 23.73 -28.50 19.08
CA ASP A 34 24.11 -27.31 19.84
C ASP A 34 24.55 -26.17 18.92
N GLU A 35 25.31 -26.47 17.86
CA GLU A 35 25.69 -25.48 16.83
C GLU A 35 24.45 -24.91 16.12
N ILE A 36 23.47 -25.77 15.79
CA ILE A 36 22.21 -25.34 15.17
C ILE A 36 21.41 -24.43 16.10
N ASN A 37 21.32 -24.79 17.39
CA ASN A 37 20.63 -23.97 18.38
C ASN A 37 21.31 -22.61 18.56
N GLU A 38 22.64 -22.57 18.65
CA GLU A 38 23.41 -21.34 18.77
C GLU A 38 23.16 -20.39 17.59
N MET A 39 23.20 -20.93 16.37
CA MET A 39 22.88 -20.16 15.15
C MET A 39 21.44 -19.62 15.19
N PHE A 40 20.48 -20.46 15.55
CA PHE A 40 19.07 -20.08 15.62
C PHE A 40 18.85 -18.94 16.62
N TYR A 41 19.30 -19.10 17.86
CA TYR A 41 19.12 -18.07 18.89
C TYR A 41 19.92 -16.80 18.62
N GLY A 42 21.09 -16.91 17.97
CA GLY A 42 21.85 -15.76 17.49
C GLY A 42 21.07 -14.94 16.46
N VAL A 43 20.45 -15.60 15.49
CA VAL A 43 19.61 -14.94 14.48
C VAL A 43 18.34 -14.36 15.11
N CYS A 44 17.64 -15.12 15.97
CA CYS A 44 16.44 -14.65 16.65
C CYS A 44 16.71 -13.40 17.51
N GLY A 45 17.78 -13.42 18.31
CA GLY A 45 18.14 -12.27 19.16
C GLY A 45 18.59 -11.04 18.36
N ALA A 46 19.22 -11.23 17.20
CA ALA A 46 19.55 -10.12 16.30
C ALA A 46 18.30 -9.53 15.63
N GLN A 47 17.36 -10.39 15.22
CA GLN A 47 16.09 -9.99 14.61
C GLN A 47 15.22 -9.17 15.57
N GLU A 48 15.09 -9.61 16.81
CA GLU A 48 14.30 -8.91 17.84
C GLU A 48 14.85 -7.50 18.12
N LYS A 49 16.18 -7.34 18.15
CA LYS A 49 16.82 -6.02 18.29
C LYS A 49 16.56 -5.12 17.09
N ASN A 50 16.60 -5.67 15.89
CA ASN A 50 16.32 -4.92 14.67
C ASN A 50 14.86 -4.45 14.62
N GLU A 51 13.91 -5.29 15.05
CA GLU A 51 12.49 -4.92 15.14
C GLU A 51 12.28 -3.69 16.04
N GLY A 52 12.90 -3.67 17.22
CA GLY A 52 12.87 -2.52 18.12
C GLY A 52 13.48 -1.24 17.50
N ASP A 53 14.63 -1.35 16.83
CA ASP A 53 15.27 -0.20 16.15
C ASP A 53 14.41 0.34 14.99
N PHE A 54 13.82 -0.54 14.19
CA PHE A 54 12.90 -0.14 13.13
C PHE A 54 11.66 0.54 13.70
N GLN A 55 11.08 -0.01 14.76
CA GLN A 55 9.92 0.59 15.41
C GLN A 55 10.25 1.99 15.93
N MET A 56 11.38 2.17 16.61
CA MET A 56 11.81 3.48 17.11
C MET A 56 12.01 4.50 15.98
N LYS A 57 12.63 4.08 14.86
CA LYS A 57 12.82 4.93 13.68
C LYS A 57 11.49 5.30 13.02
N LEU A 58 10.56 4.35 12.93
CA LEU A 58 9.23 4.59 12.38
C LEU A 58 8.44 5.56 13.25
N ASP A 59 8.42 5.36 14.56
CA ASP A 59 7.73 6.26 15.51
C ASP A 59 8.29 7.69 15.43
N GLY A 60 9.61 7.82 15.29
CA GLY A 60 10.30 9.10 15.14
C GLY A 60 9.89 9.89 13.89
N VAL A 61 9.35 9.23 12.86
CA VAL A 61 8.85 9.89 11.64
C VAL A 61 7.32 9.99 11.65
N TYR A 62 6.64 8.93 12.09
CA TYR A 62 5.19 8.79 12.02
C TYR A 62 4.45 9.84 12.85
N TYR A 63 4.82 10.01 14.13
CA TYR A 63 4.09 10.92 15.02
C TYR A 63 4.28 12.40 14.63
N PRO A 64 5.50 12.90 14.35
CA PRO A 64 5.67 14.28 13.88
C PRO A 64 4.92 14.56 12.58
N LEU A 65 4.91 13.60 11.65
CA LEU A 65 4.15 13.73 10.41
C LEU A 65 2.65 13.78 10.68
N LYS A 66 2.15 12.88 11.52
CA LYS A 66 0.75 12.83 11.93
C LYS A 66 0.29 14.14 12.58
N ASP A 67 1.10 14.70 13.47
CA ASP A 67 0.82 15.97 14.13
C ASP A 67 0.80 17.12 13.13
N SER A 68 1.76 17.14 12.19
CA SER A 68 1.81 18.14 11.12
C SER A 68 0.57 18.09 10.23
N ILE A 69 0.11 16.89 9.85
CA ILE A 69 -1.12 16.69 9.09
C ILE A 69 -2.34 17.16 9.89
N SER A 70 -2.41 16.82 11.17
CA SER A 70 -3.51 17.25 12.04
C SER A 70 -3.58 18.77 12.13
N TRP A 71 -2.44 19.43 12.38
CA TRP A 71 -2.37 20.89 12.45
C TRP A 71 -2.75 21.55 11.14
N LEU A 72 -2.24 21.05 10.01
CA LEU A 72 -2.59 21.57 8.68
C LEU A 72 -4.09 21.44 8.42
N THR A 73 -4.68 20.30 8.80
CA THR A 73 -6.12 20.05 8.69
C THR A 73 -6.93 21.09 9.47
N THR A 74 -6.55 21.36 10.73
CA THR A 74 -7.19 22.40 11.55
C THR A 74 -7.07 23.78 10.90
N CYS A 75 -5.86 24.15 10.45
CA CYS A 75 -5.61 25.44 9.81
C CYS A 75 -6.48 25.64 8.54
N MET A 76 -6.58 24.62 7.69
CA MET A 76 -7.42 24.69 6.49
C MET A 76 -8.91 24.86 6.82
N GLU A 77 -9.41 24.21 7.88
CA GLU A 77 -10.81 24.35 8.29
C GLU A 77 -11.09 25.75 8.87
N GLU A 78 -10.17 26.31 9.65
CA GLU A 78 -10.27 27.69 10.12
C GLU A 78 -10.32 28.69 8.97
N MET A 79 -9.44 28.51 7.96
CA MET A 79 -9.46 29.34 6.76
C MET A 79 -10.77 29.22 5.99
N ARG A 80 -11.31 27.99 5.84
CA ARG A 80 -12.60 27.74 5.17
C ARG A 80 -13.74 28.49 5.87
N GLN A 81 -13.76 28.46 7.20
CA GLN A 81 -14.75 29.20 7.99
C GLN A 81 -14.58 30.71 7.87
N ALA A 82 -13.34 31.21 7.85
CA ALA A 82 -13.07 32.63 7.67
C ALA A 82 -13.61 33.14 6.32
N ILE A 83 -13.38 32.38 5.24
CA ILE A 83 -13.93 32.69 3.91
C ILE A 83 -15.46 32.70 3.92
N ALA A 84 -16.09 31.70 4.53
CA ALA A 84 -17.55 31.63 4.65
C ALA A 84 -18.13 32.83 5.40
N LYS A 85 -17.46 33.28 6.48
CA LYS A 85 -17.85 34.49 7.24
C LYS A 85 -17.75 35.76 6.39
N ILE A 86 -16.69 35.90 5.60
CA ILE A 86 -16.50 37.05 4.69
C ILE A 86 -17.59 37.07 3.61
N GLN A 87 -17.89 35.91 3.00
CA GLN A 87 -18.95 35.77 2.00
C GLN A 87 -20.33 36.17 2.57
N HIS A 88 -20.68 35.66 3.75
CA HIS A 88 -21.93 36.02 4.43
C HIS A 88 -22.02 37.52 4.75
N ALA A 89 -20.92 38.13 5.20
CA ALA A 89 -20.89 39.56 5.45
C ALA A 89 -21.11 40.37 4.17
N ALA A 90 -20.46 39.98 3.07
CA ALA A 90 -20.63 40.64 1.77
C ALA A 90 -22.07 40.54 1.24
N GLU A 91 -22.73 39.40 1.44
CA GLU A 91 -24.12 39.18 0.99
C GLU A 91 -25.13 39.99 1.81
N LYS A 92 -24.88 40.19 3.12
CA LYS A 92 -25.70 41.04 3.99
C LYS A 92 -25.74 42.51 3.54
N TYR A 93 -24.69 43.00 2.89
CA TYR A 93 -24.62 44.37 2.35
C TYR A 93 -24.96 44.42 0.86
N ARG A 94 -25.47 43.33 0.27
CA ARG A 94 -26.03 43.35 -1.08
C ARG A 94 -27.32 44.17 -1.05
N PRO A 95 -27.42 45.30 -1.78
CA PRO A 95 -28.65 46.06 -1.85
C PRO A 95 -29.78 45.16 -2.36
N ALA A 96 -30.99 45.30 -1.80
CA ALA A 96 -32.18 44.68 -2.37
C ALA A 96 -32.26 45.13 -3.84
N SER A 97 -32.07 44.19 -4.77
CA SER A 97 -32.31 44.46 -6.18
C SER A 97 -33.77 44.84 -6.30
N ILE A 98 -34.03 46.14 -6.46
CA ILE A 98 -35.36 46.65 -6.74
C ILE A 98 -35.78 46.00 -8.04
N ASP A 99 -36.75 45.10 -7.93
CA ASP A 99 -37.59 44.63 -9.02
C ASP A 99 -38.23 45.87 -9.67
N ARG A 100 -37.64 46.31 -10.79
CA ARG A 100 -38.14 47.44 -11.57
C ARG A 100 -38.49 46.91 -12.94
N HIS A 101 -39.70 46.38 -13.01
CA HIS A 101 -40.43 46.15 -14.25
C HIS A 101 -40.52 47.46 -15.08
N TYR A 102 -40.20 47.33 -16.37
CA TYR A 102 -40.48 48.20 -17.54
C TYR A 102 -39.49 49.30 -18.00
N SER A 103 -38.96 49.02 -19.21
CA SER A 103 -38.74 49.87 -20.42
C SER A 103 -37.82 51.11 -20.29
N THR A 104 -36.83 51.37 -21.16
CA THR A 104 -36.82 51.33 -22.64
C THR A 104 -35.35 51.52 -23.06
N SER A 105 -34.90 50.87 -24.15
CA SER A 105 -33.57 51.06 -24.72
C SER A 105 -33.37 52.48 -25.22
N ILE A 106 -32.27 53.15 -24.87
CA ILE A 106 -31.59 54.13 -25.73
C ILE A 106 -30.07 53.99 -25.54
N ASP A 107 -29.44 53.87 -26.70
CA ASP A 107 -28.02 53.92 -27.03
C ASP A 107 -27.41 55.27 -26.68
N ASP A 108 -26.36 55.26 -25.86
CA ASP A 108 -25.37 56.33 -25.77
C ASP A 108 -24.09 55.75 -25.13
N ASP A 109 -23.14 55.36 -25.98
CA ASP A 109 -21.74 55.15 -25.58
C ASP A 109 -21.11 56.52 -25.30
N PRO A 110 -20.39 56.74 -24.18
CA PRO A 110 -18.95 56.48 -24.24
C PRO A 110 -18.27 56.06 -22.92
N LYS A 111 -17.25 55.20 -23.11
CA LYS A 111 -15.95 55.16 -22.40
C LYS A 111 -15.85 54.48 -21.03
N THR A 112 -15.35 53.25 -21.11
CA THR A 112 -14.18 52.71 -20.38
C THR A 112 -14.17 52.91 -18.85
N SER A 113 -14.71 51.94 -18.11
CA SER A 113 -14.25 51.66 -16.75
C SER A 113 -14.09 50.16 -16.50
N HIS A 114 -12.88 49.69 -16.80
CA HIS A 114 -12.15 48.61 -16.13
C HIS A 114 -13.00 47.60 -15.36
N SER A 115 -13.41 46.55 -16.07
CA SER A 115 -13.75 45.25 -15.50
C SER A 115 -12.51 44.71 -14.79
N MET A 116 -12.46 44.79 -13.45
CA MET A 116 -11.53 43.97 -12.67
C MET A 116 -12.09 42.55 -12.59
N LYS A 117 -12.02 41.85 -13.73
CA LYS A 117 -11.88 40.40 -13.72
C LYS A 117 -10.49 40.13 -13.15
N SER A 118 -10.40 39.71 -11.89
CA SER A 118 -9.24 38.93 -11.47
C SER A 118 -9.31 37.60 -12.22
N GLN A 119 -8.79 37.60 -13.45
CA GLN A 119 -8.40 36.37 -14.10
C GLN A 119 -7.47 35.65 -13.12
N PRO A 120 -7.73 34.39 -12.76
CA PRO A 120 -6.66 33.52 -12.32
C PRO A 120 -5.64 33.58 -13.45
N ASP A 121 -4.47 34.11 -13.14
CA ASP A 121 -3.35 34.09 -14.06
C ASP A 121 -3.23 32.65 -14.59
N PHE A 122 -3.45 32.50 -15.90
CA PHE A 122 -3.41 31.21 -16.59
C PHE A 122 -2.07 30.49 -16.34
N HIS A 123 -1.01 31.23 -16.00
CA HIS A 123 0.30 30.70 -15.62
C HIS A 123 0.32 30.00 -14.26
N THR A 124 -0.59 30.34 -13.34
CA THR A 124 -0.70 29.67 -12.03
C THR A 124 -1.52 28.39 -12.13
N ARG A 125 -2.62 28.39 -12.91
CA ARG A 125 -3.45 27.18 -13.11
C ARG A 125 -2.71 26.10 -13.90
N ALA A 126 -2.03 26.47 -14.99
CA ALA A 126 -1.28 25.52 -15.80
C ALA A 126 -0.13 24.85 -15.02
N LYS A 127 0.51 25.58 -14.09
CA LYS A 127 1.53 25.01 -13.20
C LYS A 127 0.95 24.03 -12.19
N ILE A 128 -0.23 24.33 -11.65
CA ILE A 128 -0.94 23.42 -10.74
C ILE A 128 -1.31 22.14 -11.49
N ASP A 129 -1.90 22.26 -12.68
CA ASP A 129 -2.28 21.11 -13.50
C ASP A 129 -1.04 20.27 -13.87
N GLN A 130 0.09 20.92 -14.20
CA GLN A 130 1.36 20.24 -14.48
C GLN A 130 1.91 19.48 -13.26
N LEU A 131 1.85 20.08 -12.06
CA LEU A 131 2.31 19.45 -10.82
C LEU A 131 1.44 18.24 -10.46
N VAL A 132 0.13 18.37 -10.63
CA VAL A 132 -0.83 17.28 -10.37
C VAL A 132 -0.55 16.09 -11.29
N GLU A 133 -0.37 16.33 -12.59
CA GLU A 133 -0.02 15.28 -13.55
C GLU A 133 1.34 14.62 -13.26
N GLU A 134 2.32 15.38 -12.77
CA GLU A 134 3.61 14.83 -12.36
C GLU A 134 3.49 13.92 -11.13
N ILE A 135 2.71 14.32 -10.13
CA ILE A 135 2.45 13.50 -8.94
C ILE A 135 1.77 12.19 -9.32
N TYR A 136 0.71 12.23 -10.14
CA TYR A 136 0.01 11.01 -10.55
C TYR A 136 0.90 10.05 -11.33
N ARG A 137 1.71 10.56 -12.27
CA ARG A 137 2.68 9.75 -13.04
C ARG A 137 3.75 9.11 -12.16
N THR A 138 4.27 9.85 -11.18
CA THR A 138 5.27 9.30 -10.24
C THR A 138 4.66 8.20 -9.38
N LEU A 139 3.43 8.40 -8.88
CA LEU A 139 2.73 7.41 -8.08
C LEU A 139 2.47 6.11 -8.87
N GLU A 140 2.00 6.22 -10.09
CA GLU A 140 1.78 5.07 -10.99
C GLU A 140 3.08 4.29 -11.24
N THR A 141 4.17 5.00 -11.54
CA THR A 141 5.50 4.38 -11.74
C THR A 141 6.00 3.66 -10.46
N THR A 142 5.76 4.24 -9.28
CA THR A 142 6.14 3.59 -8.01
C THR A 142 5.27 2.39 -7.68
N ALA A 143 3.98 2.43 -8.02
CA ALA A 143 3.05 1.32 -7.83
C ALA A 143 3.46 0.11 -8.68
N GLU A 144 3.77 0.31 -9.97
CA GLU A 144 4.25 -0.76 -10.86
C GLU A 144 5.58 -1.38 -10.40
N ARG A 145 6.48 -0.57 -9.82
CA ARG A 145 7.75 -1.07 -9.25
C ARG A 145 7.53 -1.88 -7.97
N LEU A 146 6.53 -1.52 -7.15
CA LEU A 146 6.21 -2.26 -5.95
C LEU A 146 5.47 -3.57 -6.28
N ASP A 147 4.57 -3.53 -7.27
CA ASP A 147 3.84 -4.70 -7.78
C ASP A 147 4.79 -5.82 -8.24
N ARG A 148 5.78 -5.50 -9.09
CA ARG A 148 6.80 -6.48 -9.51
C ARG A 148 7.64 -7.03 -8.36
N ARG A 149 7.95 -6.19 -7.35
CA ARG A 149 8.70 -6.65 -6.18
C ARG A 149 7.87 -7.55 -5.28
N CYS A 150 6.55 -7.36 -5.23
CA CYS A 150 5.65 -8.27 -4.52
C CYS A 150 5.67 -9.65 -5.19
N ASP A 151 5.63 -9.73 -6.52
CA ASP A 151 5.73 -11.01 -7.25
C ASP A 151 7.07 -11.72 -7.00
N ASP A 152 8.18 -10.97 -7.01
CA ASP A 152 9.53 -11.50 -6.74
C ASP A 152 9.68 -12.08 -5.33
N ILE A 153 8.87 -11.62 -4.36
CA ILE A 153 8.93 -12.05 -2.95
C ILE A 153 7.87 -13.12 -2.65
N TYR A 154 6.69 -13.04 -3.28
CA TYR A 154 5.57 -13.95 -3.02
C TYR A 154 5.82 -15.34 -3.61
N PHE A 155 6.36 -15.42 -4.83
CA PHE A 155 6.56 -16.69 -5.53
C PHE A 155 7.56 -17.65 -4.85
N PRO A 156 8.74 -17.21 -4.35
CA PRO A 156 9.68 -18.09 -3.65
C PRO A 156 9.18 -18.52 -2.26
N MET A 157 8.38 -17.69 -1.60
CA MET A 157 7.87 -17.97 -0.26
C MET A 157 6.79 -19.06 -0.31
N ASP A 158 5.91 -19.02 -1.31
CA ASP A 158 4.87 -20.04 -1.53
C ASP A 158 5.45 -21.42 -1.89
N LEU A 159 6.50 -21.46 -2.73
CA LEU A 159 7.24 -22.70 -3.00
C LEU A 159 7.92 -23.27 -1.75
N SER A 160 8.48 -22.40 -0.90
CA SER A 160 9.17 -22.82 0.33
C SER A 160 8.20 -23.36 1.38
N MET A 161 7.01 -22.75 1.51
CA MET A 161 5.98 -23.24 2.42
C MET A 161 5.40 -24.58 1.96
N SER A 162 5.14 -24.74 0.66
CA SER A 162 4.63 -25.99 0.10
C SER A 162 5.61 -27.17 0.28
N ALA A 163 6.92 -26.91 0.21
CA ALA A 163 7.97 -27.92 0.44
C ALA A 163 8.13 -28.33 1.91
N LEU A 164 7.75 -27.47 2.87
CA LEU A 164 7.82 -27.76 4.31
C LEU A 164 6.62 -28.59 4.80
N THR A 165 5.54 -28.62 4.03
CA THR A 165 4.29 -29.31 4.38
C THR A 165 4.06 -30.63 3.64
N SER A 166 4.97 -31.01 2.72
CA SER A 166 4.93 -32.28 1.98
C SER A 166 5.88 -33.32 2.55
#